data_AF-A0A7R9ARF4-F1
#
_entry.id   AF-A0A7R9ARF4-F1
#
_cell.length_a   1.000
_cell.length_b   1.000
_cell.length_c   1.000
_cell.angle_alpha   90.00
_cell.angle_beta   90.00
_cell.angle_gamma   90.00
#
_symmetry.space_group_name_H-M   'P 1'
#
loop_
_entity.id
_entity.type
_entity.pdbx_description
1 polymer ?
#
loop_
_entity_poly.entity_id
_entity_poly.type
_entity_poly.pdbx_seq_one_letter_code
_entity_poly.pdbx_strand_id
1 'polypeptide(L)' 'MQEEDVLSQLIYGIRYLDLRVGYYPTRDPVWWVNHGVARLHPLREFIDDVKTFIQATDEIVILDAHEFPQGEKECG' A
#
# COMPACT_ATOMS: atom_id res chain seq x y z
N MET A 1 -4.81 18.32 -0.78
CA MET A 1 -4.17 17.63 0.35
C MET A 1 -3.32 16.55 -0.31
N GLN A 2 -2.00 16.73 -0.39
CA GLN A 2 -1.12 15.63 -0.82
C GLN A 2 -1.02 14.72 0.40
N GLU A 3 -1.40 13.46 0.25
CA GLU A 3 -1.10 12.47 1.27
C GLU A 3 0.41 12.29 1.27
N GLU A 4 1.01 12.30 2.46
CA GLU A 4 2.44 12.06 2.63
C GLU A 4 2.78 10.67 2.08
N ASP A 5 3.87 10.57 1.32
CA ASP A 5 4.36 9.30 0.79
C ASP A 5 4.62 8.29 1.93
N VAL A 6 4.59 6.99 1.61
CA VAL A 6 4.70 5.91 2.59
C VAL A 6 6.01 6.02 3.37
N LEU A 7 7.09 6.41 2.69
CA LEU A 7 8.39 6.60 3.31
C LEU A 7 8.37 7.72 4.37
N SER A 8 7.71 8.85 4.08
CA SER A 8 7.55 9.99 5.01
C SER A 8 6.75 9.59 6.23
N GLN A 9 5.66 8.83 6.05
CA GLN A 9 4.90 8.26 7.17
C GLN A 9 5.78 7.42 8.09
N LEU A 10 6.64 6.57 7.51
CA LEU A 10 7.60 5.77 8.26
C LEU A 10 8.68 6.62 8.93
N ILE A 11 9.22 7.65 8.28
CA ILE A 11 10.17 8.59 8.87
C ILE A 11 9.56 9.31 10.08
N TYR A 12 8.27 9.62 10.05
CA TYR A 12 7.55 10.25 11.17
C TYR A 12 7.12 9.29 12.29
N GLY A 13 7.55 8.02 12.23
CA GLY A 13 7.37 7.07 13.32
C GLY A 13 6.15 6.15 13.19
N ILE A 14 5.41 6.20 12.08
CA ILE A 14 4.34 5.23 11.82
C ILE A 14 4.99 3.86 11.58
N ARG A 15 4.48 2.81 12.24
CA ARG A 15 4.96 1.43 12.12
C ARG A 15 3.86 0.42 11.84
N TYR A 16 2.61 0.86 11.85
CA TYR A 16 1.45 0.05 11.51
C TYR A 16 0.78 0.68 10.29
N LEU A 17 0.80 -0.02 9.16
CA LEU A 17 0.23 0.45 7.90
C LEU A 17 -0.98 -0.42 7.53
N ASP A 18 -2.12 0.24 7.30
CA ASP A 18 -3.32 -0.37 6.71
C ASP A 18 -3.15 -0.46 5.20
N LEU A 19 -3.06 -1.69 4.66
CA LEU A 19 -2.79 -1.97 3.26
C LEU A 19 -4.04 -2.52 2.56
N ARG A 20 -4.73 -1.65 1.82
CA ARG A 20 -5.91 -2.01 1.04
C ARG A 20 -5.55 -2.24 -0.43
N VAL A 21 -5.45 -3.50 -0.84
CA VAL A 21 -5.00 -3.87 -2.19
C VAL A 21 -6.17 -4.01 -3.15
N GLY A 22 -6.12 -3.29 -4.26
CA GLY A 22 -7.05 -3.43 -5.39
C GLY A 22 -6.41 -4.12 -6.59
N TYR A 23 -7.16 -5.03 -7.22
CA TYR A 23 -6.85 -5.62 -8.51
C TYR A 23 -7.65 -4.95 -9.63
N TYR A 24 -6.98 -4.47 -10.66
CA TYR A 24 -7.57 -3.76 -11.80
C TYR A 24 -7.03 -4.35 -13.11
N PRO A 25 -7.67 -5.40 -13.69
CA PRO A 25 -7.12 -6.16 -14.81
C PRO A 25 -6.95 -5.35 -16.10
N THR A 26 -7.67 -4.23 -16.24
CA THR A 26 -7.60 -3.35 -17.41
C THR A 26 -6.57 -2.22 -17.28
N ARG A 27 -5.77 -2.22 -16.21
CA ARG A 27 -4.77 -1.18 -15.92
C ARG A 27 -3.36 -1.74 -15.92
N ASP A 28 -2.40 -0.87 -16.26
CA ASP A 28 -0.98 -1.12 -16.04
C ASP A 28 -0.43 -0.03 -15.11
N PRO A 29 -0.02 -0.35 -13.87
CA PRO A 29 0.01 -1.69 -13.26
C PRO A 29 -1.39 -2.21 -12.86
N VAL A 30 -1.52 -3.53 -12.70
CA VAL A 30 -2.79 -4.18 -12.30
C VAL A 30 -3.06 -4.13 -10.79
N TRP A 31 -2.03 -3.93 -9.96
CA TRP A 31 -2.14 -3.93 -8.49
C TRP A 31 -1.90 -2.53 -7.91
N TRP A 32 -2.82 -2.05 -7.08
CA TRP A 32 -2.80 -0.70 -6.52
C TRP A 32 -3.10 -0.71 -5.02
N VAL A 33 -2.57 0.28 -4.30
CA VAL A 33 -2.98 0.61 -2.94
C VAL A 33 -4.10 1.65 -2.99
N ASN A 34 -5.19 1.38 -2.29
CA ASN A 34 -6.33 2.28 -2.17
C ASN A 34 -6.34 2.95 -0.79
N HIS A 35 -6.80 4.20 -0.71
CA HIS A 35 -7.07 4.88 0.56
C HIS A 35 -8.48 5.49 0.50
N GLY A 36 -9.42 4.85 1.21
CA GLY A 36 -10.85 5.17 1.08
C GLY A 36 -11.33 5.09 -0.38
N VAL A 37 -11.92 6.17 -0.90
CA VAL A 37 -12.43 6.27 -2.28
C VAL A 37 -11.38 6.70 -3.32
N ALA A 38 -10.16 7.04 -2.89
CA ALA A 38 -9.11 7.55 -3.76
C ALA A 38 -8.03 6.48 -4.05
N ARG A 39 -7.56 6.46 -5.29
CA ARG A 39 -6.42 5.63 -5.73
C ARG A 39 -5.15 6.45 -5.58
N LEU A 40 -4.21 6.00 -4.75
CA LEU A 40 -2.97 6.75 -4.49
C LEU A 40 -1.85 6.33 -5.44
N HIS A 41 -1.42 5.07 -5.38
CA HIS A 41 -0.22 4.60 -6.10
C HIS A 41 -0.19 3.08 -6.32
N PRO A 42 0.65 2.59 -7.26
CA PRO A 42 0.92 1.17 -7.46
C PRO A 42 1.38 0.44 -6.21
N LEU A 43 0.95 -0.80 -6.01
CA LEU A 43 1.38 -1.64 -4.87
C LEU A 43 2.91 -1.79 -4.80
N ARG A 44 3.57 -1.82 -5.96
CA ARG A 44 5.01 -1.95 -6.02
C ARG A 44 5.73 -0.77 -5.34
N GLU A 45 5.26 0.45 -5.59
CA GLU A 45 5.87 1.66 -5.01
C GLU A 45 5.75 1.64 -3.48
N PHE A 46 4.57 1.29 -2.96
CA PHE A 46 4.37 1.09 -1.52
C PHE A 46 5.38 0.10 -0.90
N ILE A 47 5.55 -1.06 -1.54
CA ILE A 47 6.45 -2.11 -1.05
C ILE A 47 7.91 -1.67 -1.13
N ASP A 48 8.29 -0.93 -2.17
CA ASP A 48 9.67 -0.43 -2.34
C ASP A 48 10.00 0.65 -1.29
N ASP A 49 9.04 1.49 -0.89
CA ASP A 49 9.20 2.44 0.22
C ASP A 49 9.38 1.72 1.56
N VAL A 50 8.54 0.72 1.86
CA VAL A 50 8.68 -0.09 3.08
C VAL A 50 10.03 -0.80 3.12
N LYS A 51 10.47 -1.39 2.00
CA LYS A 51 11.80 -2.02 1.89
C LYS A 51 12.93 -1.04 2.14
N THR A 52 12.86 0.14 1.54
CA THR A 52 13.87 1.19 1.71
C THR A 52 14.01 1.56 3.18
N PHE A 53 12.88 1.73 3.87
CA PHE A 53 12.86 2.04 5.29
C PHE A 53 13.48 0.94 6.15
N ILE A 54 12.98 -0.31 6.05
CA ILE A 54 13.46 -1.41 6.90
C ILE A 54 14.95 -1.73 6.66
N GLN A 55 15.44 -1.54 5.42
CA GLN A 55 16.87 -1.73 5.10
C GLN A 55 17.75 -0.62 5.66
N ALA A 56 17.20 0.59 5.83
CA ALA A 56 17.94 1.74 6.35
C ALA A 56 17.97 1.78 7.88
N THR A 57 16.98 1.20 8.56
CA THR A 57 16.78 1.37 10.00
C THR A 57 16.85 0.08 10.81
N ASP A 58 16.78 -1.09 10.17
CA ASP A 58 16.58 -2.39 10.83
C ASP A 58 15.33 -2.45 11.74
N GLU A 59 14.37 -1.53 11.53
CA GLU A 59 13.12 -1.49 12.30
C GLU A 59 12.05 -2.43 11.73
N ILE A 60 11.12 -2.82 12.60
CA ILE A 60 9.96 -3.65 12.24
C ILE A 60 8.81 -2.76 11.79
N VAL A 61 8.21 -3.08 10.64
CA VAL A 61 6.97 -2.50 10.13
C VAL A 61 5.91 -3.60 10.07
N ILE A 62 4.74 -3.32 10.64
CA ILE A 62 3.57 -4.21 10.60
C ILE A 62 2.66 -3.75 9.46
N LEU A 63 2.42 -4.64 8.51
CA LEU A 63 1.47 -4.43 7.42
C LEU A 63 0.22 -5.25 7.70
N ASP A 64 -0.92 -4.59 7.71
CA ASP A 64 -2.23 -5.22 7.86
C ASP A 64 -2.99 -5.15 6.54
N ALA A 65 -3.18 -6.31 5.90
CA ALA A 65 -3.87 -6.41 4.62
C ALA A 65 -5.20 -7.16 4.79
N HIS A 66 -6.31 -6.43 4.89
CA HIS A 66 -7.61 -7.01 5.23
C HIS A 66 -8.80 -6.57 4.35
N GLU A 67 -8.60 -5.72 3.34
CA GLU A 67 -9.67 -5.36 2.38
C GLU A 67 -9.20 -5.52 0.93
N PHE A 68 -9.82 -6.45 0.20
CA PHE A 68 -9.67 -6.64 -1.25
C PHE A 68 -10.95 -6.21 -1.97
N PRO A 69 -11.26 -4.91 -2.07
CA PRO A 69 -12.56 -4.42 -2.57
C PRO A 69 -12.92 -4.86 -3.99
N GLN A 70 -11.95 -5.35 -4.78
CA GLN A 70 -12.16 -5.87 -6.14
C GLN A 70 -11.80 -7.37 -6.30
N GLY A 71 -11.30 -8.05 -5.26
CA GLY A 71 -10.75 -9.41 -5.35
C GLY A 71 -11.75 -10.56 -5.15
N GLU A 72 -12.94 -10.30 -4.59
CA GLU A 72 -13.92 -11.35 -4.28
C GLU A 72 -15.02 -11.54 -5.34
N LYS A 73 -15.01 -10.77 -6.44
CA LYS A 73 -16.07 -10.81 -7.46
C LYS A 73 -15.73 -11.66 -8.69
N GLU A 74 -15.23 -12.88 -8.49
CA GLU A 74 -15.22 -13.92 -9.52
C GLU A 74 -15.50 -15.31 -8.90
N CYS A 75 -16.71 -15.48 -8.38
CA CYS A 75 -17.40 -16.76 -8.29
C CYS A 75 -18.83 -16.54 -8.80
N GLY A 76 -18.99 -16.64 -10.12
CA GLY A 76 -20.25 -16.57 -10.84
C GLY A 76 -20.13 -17.33 -12.15
#